data_AF-A0A4Q6ART4-F1
#
_entry.id   AF-A0A4Q6ART4-F1
#
_cell.length_a   1.000
_cell.length_b   1.000
_cell.length_c   1.000
_cell.angle_alpha   90.00
_cell.angle_beta   90.00
_cell.angle_gamma   90.00
#
_symmetry.space_group_name_H-M   'P 1'
#
loop_
_entity.id
_entity.type
_entity.pdbx_description
1 polymer ?
#
loop_
_entity_poly.entity_id
_entity_poly.type
_entity_poly.pdbx_seq_one_letter_code
_entity_poly.pdbx_strand_id
1 'polypeptide(L)'
;GDRVVDGVPVVGGTLYGSGTADINFDDVESFEILKDASASAIYGSRAANGVVLITTKRGKAGKTRFTVNSQYGWNKPTNDDRGFLNASEYIEYFRAAAVNAAKYHYNRAGNWRGYASEQAAINDMTTYVEGRFTRYSGGTDWRNLAVDNDWEKQAFQDANTSQVEIGAQGGNDKTKFYISGFMNSQDGILVGNKFKRAGARVNLDNEVNNWLKLGFNLALTRIERKRVPDDNQFTTPMQIVALAPITPVRDQAGNLYDRHIVQLLRKR
;
A
#
# COMPACT_ATOMS: atom_id res chain seq x y z
N GLY A 1 -22.46 5.27 7.86
CA GLY A 1 -23.26 6.34 7.21
C GLY A 1 -23.32 6.07 5.73
N ASP A 2 -24.52 6.12 5.17
CA ASP A 2 -24.73 6.09 3.74
C ASP A 2 -24.25 7.42 3.12
N ARG A 3 -23.78 7.35 1.87
CA ARG A 3 -23.28 8.50 1.13
C ARG A 3 -24.24 8.82 0.01
N VAL A 4 -24.48 10.10 -0.21
CA VAL A 4 -25.35 10.58 -1.28
C VAL A 4 -24.55 11.56 -2.12
N VAL A 5 -24.45 11.31 -3.42
CA VAL A 5 -23.78 12.20 -4.38
C VAL A 5 -24.83 12.75 -5.33
N ASP A 6 -25.01 14.07 -5.34
CA ASP A 6 -26.03 14.76 -6.14
C ASP A 6 -27.45 14.16 -6.00
N GLY A 7 -27.81 13.73 -4.79
CA GLY A 7 -29.11 13.12 -4.49
C GLY A 7 -29.22 11.62 -4.79
N VAL A 8 -28.22 11.01 -5.43
CA VAL A 8 -28.17 9.56 -5.68
C VAL A 8 -27.40 8.86 -4.56
N PRO A 9 -27.99 7.88 -3.85
CA PRO A 9 -27.26 7.08 -2.86
C PRO A 9 -26.14 6.28 -3.53
N VAL A 10 -24.90 6.54 -3.13
CA VAL A 10 -23.73 5.74 -3.53
C VAL A 10 -23.52 4.68 -2.45
N VAL A 11 -24.15 3.52 -2.66
CA VAL A 11 -23.95 2.36 -1.79
C VAL A 11 -22.62 1.72 -2.20
N GLY A 12 -21.70 1.57 -1.23
CA GLY A 12 -20.48 0.80 -1.44
C GLY A 12 -20.83 -0.67 -1.70
N GLY A 13 -21.03 -1.03 -2.97
CA GLY A 13 -21.61 -2.35 -3.28
C GLY A 13 -21.61 -2.78 -4.75
N THR A 14 -20.95 -2.08 -5.67
CA THR A 14 -20.77 -2.57 -7.05
C THR A 14 -19.46 -3.35 -7.18
N LEU A 15 -19.55 -4.66 -6.92
CA LEU A 15 -18.65 -5.78 -7.24
C LEU A 15 -17.16 -5.75 -6.84
N TYR A 16 -16.50 -4.62 -6.58
CA TYR A 16 -15.10 -4.57 -6.12
C TYR A 16 -14.79 -3.31 -5.28
N GLY A 17 -15.29 -3.26 -4.03
CA GLY A 17 -14.68 -2.54 -2.90
C GLY A 17 -14.13 -1.12 -3.11
N SER A 18 -14.79 -0.24 -3.87
CA SER A 18 -14.25 1.10 -4.21
C SER A 18 -15.23 2.26 -3.97
N GLY A 19 -16.17 2.12 -3.03
CA GLY A 19 -17.29 3.08 -2.85
C GLY A 19 -16.94 4.53 -2.48
N THR A 20 -15.66 4.88 -2.29
CA THR A 20 -15.20 6.27 -2.09
C THR A 20 -13.96 6.65 -2.90
N ALA A 21 -13.27 5.67 -3.51
CA ALA A 21 -12.09 5.94 -4.34
C ALA A 21 -12.46 6.50 -5.72
N ASP A 22 -13.72 6.32 -6.13
CA ASP A 22 -14.26 6.69 -7.44
C ASP A 22 -14.61 8.18 -7.54
N ILE A 23 -14.67 8.89 -6.41
CA ILE A 23 -14.99 10.32 -6.36
C ILE A 23 -13.69 11.14 -6.45
N ASN A 24 -13.65 12.06 -7.40
CA ASN A 24 -12.64 13.11 -7.44
C ASN A 24 -13.08 14.26 -6.52
N PHE A 25 -12.28 14.55 -5.49
CA PHE A 25 -12.63 15.57 -4.51
C PHE A 25 -12.53 16.99 -5.06
N ASP A 26 -11.74 17.19 -6.11
CA ASP A 26 -11.65 18.48 -6.76
C ASP A 26 -12.92 18.84 -7.54
N ASP A 27 -13.77 17.85 -7.87
CA ASP A 27 -15.09 18.08 -8.48
C ASP A 27 -16.17 18.40 -7.43
N VAL A 28 -15.85 18.38 -6.13
CA VAL A 28 -16.81 18.62 -5.05
C VAL A 28 -16.94 20.11 -4.77
N GLU A 29 -18.18 20.61 -4.72
CA GLU A 29 -18.51 21.97 -4.28
C GLU A 29 -18.69 21.99 -2.76
N SER A 30 -19.41 21.02 -2.18
CA SER A 30 -19.65 20.97 -0.74
C SER A 30 -19.79 19.56 -0.17
N PHE A 31 -19.45 19.44 1.12
CA PHE A 31 -19.76 18.30 1.97
C PHE A 31 -20.67 18.74 3.10
N GLU A 32 -21.82 18.09 3.22
CA GLU A 32 -22.77 18.32 4.30
C GLU A 32 -22.96 17.03 5.10
N ILE A 33 -22.95 17.14 6.43
CA ILE A 33 -23.07 15.98 7.33
C ILE A 33 -24.38 16.12 8.09
N LEU A 34 -25.35 15.27 7.76
CA LEU A 34 -26.64 15.20 8.42
C LEU A 34 -26.54 14.19 9.57
N LYS A 35 -26.42 14.72 10.78
CA LYS A 35 -26.24 13.92 12.02
C LYS A 35 -27.57 13.64 12.74
N ASP A 36 -28.58 14.46 12.50
CA ASP A 36 -29.85 14.39 13.22
C ASP A 36 -30.87 13.50 12.50
N ALA A 37 -31.70 12.82 13.29
CA ALA A 37 -32.71 11.89 12.81
C ALA A 37 -33.73 12.55 11.86
N SER A 38 -34.09 13.82 12.11
CA SER A 38 -35.03 14.57 11.25
C SER A 38 -34.44 14.95 9.90
N ALA A 39 -33.18 15.36 9.85
CA ALA A 39 -32.48 15.73 8.63
C ALA A 39 -32.11 14.51 7.76
N SER A 40 -31.83 13.38 8.41
CA SER A 40 -31.45 12.12 7.76
C SER A 40 -32.65 11.28 7.30
N ALA A 41 -33.84 11.47 7.89
CA ALA A 41 -35.06 10.69 7.59
C ALA A 41 -35.50 10.71 6.12
N ILE A 42 -35.19 11.78 5.37
CA ILE A 42 -35.52 11.89 3.94
C ILE A 42 -34.80 10.81 3.10
N TYR A 43 -33.65 10.33 3.60
CA TYR A 43 -32.85 9.30 2.93
C TYR A 43 -33.17 7.87 3.42
N GLY A 44 -34.23 7.70 4.21
CA GLY A 44 -34.80 6.41 4.59
C GLY A 44 -34.03 5.64 5.68
N SER A 45 -34.36 4.37 5.87
CA SER A 45 -33.87 3.54 6.99
C SER A 45 -32.35 3.37 7.04
N ARG A 46 -31.65 3.56 5.91
CA ARG A 46 -30.19 3.44 5.84
C ARG A 46 -29.45 4.67 6.38
N ALA A 47 -30.18 5.76 6.62
CA ALA A 47 -29.68 7.00 7.18
C ALA A 47 -29.51 6.96 8.72
N ALA A 48 -29.82 5.82 9.36
CA ALA A 48 -29.75 5.65 10.82
C ALA A 48 -28.36 5.93 11.42
N ASN A 49 -27.29 5.80 10.62
CA ASN A 49 -25.92 6.10 11.01
C ASN A 49 -25.44 7.49 10.53
N GLY A 50 -26.36 8.39 10.20
CA GLY A 50 -26.10 9.68 9.58
C GLY A 50 -25.81 9.59 8.07
N VAL A 51 -25.93 10.74 7.40
CA VAL A 51 -25.74 10.89 5.94
C VAL A 51 -24.64 11.90 5.65
N VAL A 52 -23.75 11.56 4.72
CA VAL A 52 -22.83 12.52 4.11
C VAL A 52 -23.35 12.86 2.72
N LEU A 53 -23.80 14.10 2.54
CA LEU A 53 -24.22 14.64 1.26
C LEU A 53 -23.04 15.33 0.58
N ILE A 54 -22.77 14.89 -0.65
CA ILE A 54 -21.71 15.42 -1.51
C ILE A 54 -22.38 16.10 -2.69
N THR A 55 -22.15 17.40 -2.83
CA THR A 55 -22.64 18.18 -3.98
C THR A 55 -21.49 18.46 -4.92
N THR A 56 -21.65 18.13 -6.20
CA THR A 56 -20.61 18.37 -7.19
C THR A 56 -20.72 19.74 -7.87
N LYS A 57 -19.59 20.24 -8.37
CA LYS A 57 -19.50 21.51 -9.08
C LYS A 57 -20.43 21.53 -10.29
N ARG A 58 -21.18 22.62 -10.44
CA ARG A 58 -22.07 22.86 -11.58
C ARG A 58 -21.67 24.12 -12.33
N GLY A 59 -22.17 24.24 -13.55
CA GLY A 59 -21.90 25.41 -14.38
C GLY A 59 -22.47 26.70 -13.78
N LYS A 60 -21.77 27.81 -14.01
CA LYS A 60 -22.19 29.15 -13.59
C LYS A 60 -22.34 30.01 -14.85
N ALA A 61 -23.39 30.83 -14.92
CA ALA A 61 -23.58 31.74 -16.04
C ALA A 61 -22.44 32.77 -16.08
N GLY A 62 -21.99 33.12 -17.28
CA GLY A 62 -20.91 34.07 -17.52
C GLY A 62 -19.75 33.46 -18.31
N LYS A 63 -18.61 34.17 -18.29
CA LYS A 63 -17.42 33.76 -19.03
C LYS A 63 -16.95 32.38 -18.58
N THR A 64 -16.54 31.56 -19.54
CA THR A 64 -15.96 30.24 -19.25
C THR A 64 -14.66 30.43 -18.48
N ARG A 65 -14.56 29.76 -17.33
CA ARG A 65 -13.36 29.70 -16.50
C ARG A 65 -12.73 28.33 -16.65
N PHE A 66 -11.44 28.32 -16.97
CA PHE A 66 -10.62 27.12 -16.97
C PHE A 66 -9.81 27.03 -15.69
N THR A 67 -9.67 25.82 -15.16
CA THR A 67 -8.85 25.52 -13.99
C THR A 67 -7.89 24.39 -14.34
N VAL A 68 -6.64 24.53 -13.94
CA VAL A 68 -5.63 23.49 -14.07
C VAL A 68 -4.95 23.37 -12.71
N ASN A 69 -5.01 22.19 -12.13
CA ASN A 69 -4.32 21.88 -10.88
C ASN A 69 -3.31 20.77 -11.17
N SER A 70 -2.07 20.96 -10.73
CA SER A 70 -1.02 19.96 -10.87
C SER A 70 -0.22 19.89 -9.58
N GLN A 71 -0.02 18.67 -9.09
CA GLN A 71 0.72 18.40 -7.86
C GLN A 71 1.68 17.24 -8.10
N TYR A 72 2.86 17.34 -7.50
CA TYR A 72 3.86 16.30 -7.51
C TYR A 72 4.50 16.21 -6.12
N GLY A 73 4.76 14.99 -5.66
CA GLY A 73 5.27 14.73 -4.32
C GLY A 73 6.11 13.46 -4.26
N TRP A 74 7.01 13.46 -3.29
CA TRP A 74 7.87 12.33 -2.95
C TRP A 74 7.55 11.86 -1.54
N ASN A 75 7.47 10.56 -1.35
CA ASN A 75 7.20 9.91 -0.09
C ASN A 75 8.34 8.97 0.23
N LYS A 76 8.82 9.03 1.47
CA LYS A 76 9.81 8.10 2.01
C LYS A 76 9.23 7.37 3.21
N PRO A 77 9.60 6.11 3.44
CA PRO A 77 9.31 5.44 4.70
C PRO A 77 9.81 6.30 5.87
N THR A 78 8.96 6.52 6.87
CA THR A 78 9.36 7.23 8.10
C THR A 78 10.07 6.30 9.10
N ASN A 79 9.81 5.00 9.00
CA ASN A 79 10.41 3.98 9.84
C ASN A 79 10.76 2.77 8.96
N ASP A 80 11.97 2.78 8.43
CA ASP A 80 12.61 1.70 7.66
C ASP A 80 13.72 0.97 8.44
N ASP A 81 13.87 1.27 9.74
CA ASP A 81 14.81 0.61 10.64
C ASP A 81 14.12 0.23 11.96
N ARG A 82 13.66 -1.01 12.03
CA ARG A 82 13.09 -1.65 13.22
C ARG A 82 14.14 -2.39 14.04
N GLY A 83 15.44 -2.27 13.70
CA GLY A 83 16.53 -2.89 14.44
C GLY A 83 16.64 -4.41 14.23
N PHE A 84 16.45 -4.90 13.00
CA PHE A 84 16.80 -6.28 12.67
C PHE A 84 18.33 -6.47 12.71
N LEU A 85 18.75 -7.68 13.09
CA LEU A 85 20.17 -8.00 13.21
C LEU A 85 20.88 -7.87 11.86
N ASN A 86 22.03 -7.20 11.85
CA ASN A 86 22.97 -7.28 10.73
C ASN A 86 23.67 -8.65 10.68
N ALA A 87 24.49 -8.89 9.65
CA ALA A 87 25.19 -10.16 9.45
C ALA A 87 26.06 -10.58 10.66
N SER A 88 26.81 -9.65 11.23
CA SER A 88 27.68 -9.92 12.38
C SER A 88 26.86 -10.29 13.62
N GLU A 89 25.87 -9.47 13.95
CA GLU A 89 24.97 -9.68 15.08
C GLU A 89 24.19 -10.99 14.95
N TYR A 90 23.72 -11.32 13.74
CA TYR A 90 23.02 -12.57 13.45
C TYR A 90 23.93 -13.78 13.73
N ILE A 91 25.17 -13.76 13.23
CA ILE A 91 26.14 -14.85 13.45
C ILE A 91 26.49 -14.97 14.93
N GLU A 92 26.76 -13.85 15.59
CA GLU A 92 27.10 -13.81 17.02
C GLU A 92 25.95 -14.35 17.86
N TYR A 93 24.73 -13.86 17.63
CA TYR A 93 23.53 -14.28 18.36
C TYR A 93 23.29 -15.78 18.24
N PHE A 94 23.32 -16.33 17.02
CA PHE A 94 23.06 -17.76 16.81
C PHE A 94 24.21 -18.66 17.29
N ARG A 95 25.47 -18.19 17.25
CA ARG A 95 26.59 -18.89 17.90
C ARG A 95 26.46 -18.89 19.42
N ALA A 96 26.12 -17.75 20.03
CA ALA A 96 25.88 -17.66 21.47
C ALA A 96 24.72 -18.58 21.88
N ALA A 97 23.64 -18.60 21.10
CA ALA A 97 22.53 -19.53 21.30
C ALA A 97 22.97 -21.01 21.18
N ALA A 98 23.83 -21.35 20.22
CA ALA A 98 24.38 -22.70 20.06
C ALA A 98 25.18 -23.14 21.30
N VAL A 99 26.08 -22.27 21.77
CA VAL A 99 26.89 -22.50 22.98
C VAL A 99 25.99 -22.68 24.20
N ASN A 100 25.01 -21.79 24.39
CA ASN A 100 24.11 -21.85 25.54
C ASN A 100 23.22 -23.10 25.50
N ALA A 101 22.71 -23.48 24.33
CA ALA A 101 21.93 -24.70 24.14
C ALA A 101 22.78 -25.95 24.45
N ALA A 102 24.03 -26.01 23.96
CA ALA A 102 24.93 -27.10 24.25
C ALA A 102 25.21 -27.24 25.75
N LYS A 103 25.53 -26.13 26.43
CA LYS A 103 25.74 -26.09 27.89
C LYS A 103 24.50 -26.53 28.66
N TYR A 104 23.32 -26.08 28.25
CA TYR A 104 22.07 -26.49 28.87
C TYR A 104 21.82 -27.99 28.70
N HIS A 105 21.94 -28.52 27.48
CA HIS A 105 21.68 -29.93 27.22
C HIS A 105 22.69 -30.86 27.89
N TYR A 106 23.96 -30.44 27.97
CA TYR A 106 25.01 -31.20 28.64
C TYR A 106 24.86 -31.15 30.17
N ASN A 107 24.73 -29.95 30.77
CA ASN A 107 24.79 -29.78 32.22
C ASN A 107 23.43 -29.91 32.94
N ARG A 108 22.31 -29.65 32.25
CA ARG A 108 20.98 -29.53 32.88
C ARG A 108 19.97 -30.54 32.33
N ALA A 109 20.09 -30.97 31.07
CA ALA A 109 19.15 -31.91 30.45
C ALA A 109 19.69 -33.36 30.36
N GLY A 110 20.64 -33.72 31.23
CA GLY A 110 21.12 -35.09 31.40
C GLY A 110 22.01 -35.63 30.27
N ASN A 111 22.54 -34.78 29.39
CA ASN A 111 23.43 -35.18 28.29
C ASN A 111 22.87 -36.35 27.47
N TRP A 112 21.60 -36.29 27.07
CA TRP A 112 20.90 -37.37 26.35
C TRP A 112 21.57 -37.77 25.03
N ARG A 113 22.40 -36.90 24.45
CA ARG A 113 23.20 -37.16 23.25
C ARG A 113 24.52 -37.89 23.51
N GLY A 114 24.91 -38.09 24.77
CA GLY A 114 26.10 -38.86 25.15
C GLY A 114 27.43 -38.20 24.82
N TYR A 115 27.53 -36.86 24.85
CA TYR A 115 28.78 -36.18 24.57
C TYR A 115 29.85 -36.47 25.65
N ALA A 116 31.11 -36.65 25.24
CA ALA A 116 32.22 -36.95 26.13
C ALA A 116 32.67 -35.76 27.01
N SER A 117 32.35 -34.53 26.61
CA SER A 117 32.64 -33.31 27.36
C SER A 117 31.70 -32.16 26.97
N GLU A 118 31.61 -31.13 27.81
CA GLU A 118 30.87 -29.90 27.49
C GLU A 118 31.40 -29.27 26.19
N GLN A 119 32.73 -29.25 26.01
CA GLN A 119 33.35 -28.71 24.80
C GLN A 119 33.00 -29.52 23.55
N ALA A 120 32.88 -30.85 23.66
CA ALA A 120 32.42 -31.68 22.55
C ALA A 120 30.98 -31.36 22.16
N ALA A 121 30.10 -31.13 23.14
CA ALA A 121 28.72 -30.68 22.90
C ALA A 121 28.68 -29.29 22.25
N ILE A 122 29.51 -28.35 22.69
CA ILE A 122 29.61 -27.00 22.11
C ILE A 122 30.10 -27.08 20.67
N ASN A 123 31.17 -27.84 20.39
CA ASN A 123 31.73 -27.95 19.05
C ASN A 123 30.71 -28.55 18.06
N ASP A 124 29.99 -29.59 18.47
CA ASP A 124 28.94 -30.21 17.65
C ASP A 124 27.80 -29.24 17.34
N MET A 125 27.25 -28.57 18.35
CA MET A 125 26.14 -27.62 18.15
C MET A 125 26.56 -26.39 17.35
N THR A 126 27.77 -25.86 17.58
CA THR A 126 28.32 -24.75 16.79
C THR A 126 28.50 -25.18 15.34
N THR A 127 29.09 -26.37 15.08
CA THR A 127 29.25 -26.90 13.72
C THR A 127 27.91 -27.04 13.01
N TYR A 128 26.88 -27.52 13.72
CA TYR A 128 25.52 -27.62 13.18
C TYR A 128 24.96 -26.24 12.76
N VAL A 129 25.09 -25.22 13.61
CA VAL A 129 24.62 -23.86 13.31
C VAL A 129 25.42 -23.22 12.18
N GLU A 130 26.75 -23.39 12.14
CA GLU A 130 27.59 -22.91 11.03
C GLU A 130 27.28 -23.60 9.70
N GLY A 131 26.85 -24.86 9.74
CA GLY A 131 26.30 -25.56 8.57
C GLY A 131 25.05 -24.86 8.02
N ARG A 132 24.18 -24.33 8.90
CA ARG A 132 23.02 -23.53 8.48
C ARG A 132 23.45 -22.19 7.87
N PHE A 133 24.45 -21.51 8.44
CA PHE A 133 24.96 -20.26 7.85
C PHE A 133 25.50 -20.48 6.45
N THR A 134 26.25 -21.56 6.24
CA THR A 134 26.77 -21.95 4.91
C THR A 134 25.63 -22.18 3.91
N ARG A 135 24.53 -22.81 4.34
CA ARG A 135 23.33 -22.99 3.51
C ARG A 135 22.63 -21.65 3.23
N TYR A 136 22.51 -20.79 4.23
CA TYR A 136 21.79 -19.53 4.10
C TYR A 136 22.56 -18.52 3.25
N SER A 137 23.90 -18.54 3.31
CA SER A 137 24.75 -17.65 2.54
C SER A 137 24.80 -17.95 1.04
N GLY A 138 24.23 -19.07 0.61
CA GLY A 138 24.17 -19.43 -0.82
C GLY A 138 25.53 -19.62 -1.45
N GLY A 139 26.50 -20.11 -0.68
CA GLY A 139 27.88 -20.28 -1.13
C GLY A 139 28.74 -19.03 -1.07
N THR A 140 28.23 -17.91 -0.57
CA THR A 140 29.07 -16.74 -0.26
C THR A 140 29.81 -16.94 1.07
N ASP A 141 30.94 -16.24 1.21
CA ASP A 141 31.80 -16.32 2.40
C ASP A 141 31.19 -15.54 3.58
N TRP A 142 30.29 -16.19 4.30
CA TRP A 142 29.65 -15.62 5.47
C TRP A 142 30.61 -15.41 6.64
N ARG A 143 31.76 -16.09 6.68
CA ARG A 143 32.74 -15.93 7.77
C ARG A 143 33.42 -14.57 7.72
N ASN A 144 33.62 -14.07 6.51
CA ASN A 144 34.14 -12.72 6.25
C ASN A 144 33.03 -11.70 5.96
N LEU A 145 31.78 -12.02 6.30
CA LEU A 145 30.62 -11.14 6.11
C LEU A 145 30.49 -10.63 4.66
N ALA A 146 30.77 -11.48 3.67
CA ALA A 146 30.72 -11.11 2.26
C ALA A 146 29.34 -10.58 1.80
N VAL A 147 28.29 -10.88 2.57
CA VAL A 147 26.93 -10.41 2.35
C VAL A 147 26.35 -9.93 3.69
N ASP A 148 25.81 -8.72 3.68
CA ASP A 148 25.05 -8.15 4.78
C ASP A 148 23.84 -7.40 4.21
N ASN A 149 22.74 -8.12 4.03
CA ASN A 149 21.51 -7.59 3.48
C ASN A 149 20.59 -7.04 4.55
N ASP A 150 20.35 -5.75 4.46
CA ASP A 150 19.24 -5.08 5.13
C ASP A 150 17.93 -5.38 4.41
N TRP A 151 17.30 -6.47 4.82
CA TRP A 151 16.05 -6.95 4.25
C TRP A 151 14.88 -6.02 4.51
N GLU A 152 14.90 -5.28 5.62
CA GLU A 152 13.86 -4.33 5.95
C GLU A 152 13.84 -3.19 4.94
N LYS A 153 15.00 -2.58 4.70
CA LYS A 153 15.15 -1.53 3.69
C LYS A 153 14.86 -2.02 2.27
N GLN A 154 15.06 -3.31 2.00
CA GLN A 154 14.72 -3.89 0.70
C GLN A 154 13.21 -4.04 0.47
N ALA A 155 12.41 -4.18 1.52
CA ALA A 155 10.95 -4.21 1.41
C ALA A 155 10.35 -2.86 0.99
N PHE A 156 11.05 -1.76 1.26
CA PHE A 156 10.60 -0.40 1.01
C PHE A 156 11.23 0.24 -0.24
N GLN A 157 10.66 1.34 -0.70
CA GLN A 157 11.18 2.17 -1.80
C GLN A 157 10.73 3.63 -1.61
N ASP A 158 11.48 4.56 -2.18
CA ASP A 158 10.99 5.93 -2.39
C ASP A 158 9.80 5.89 -3.36
N ALA A 159 8.76 6.66 -3.08
CA ALA A 159 7.50 6.58 -3.79
C ALA A 159 7.02 7.96 -4.27
N ASN A 160 6.63 8.03 -5.53
CA ASN A 160 6.17 9.27 -6.15
C ASN A 160 4.65 9.34 -6.17
N THR A 161 4.13 10.54 -5.98
CA THR A 161 2.71 10.87 -6.16
C THR A 161 2.59 12.01 -7.14
N SER A 162 1.69 11.88 -8.11
CA SER A 162 1.38 12.94 -9.06
C SER A 162 -0.13 13.03 -9.25
N GLN A 163 -0.63 14.25 -9.34
CA GLN A 163 -2.02 14.54 -9.64
C GLN A 163 -2.09 15.66 -10.66
N VAL A 164 -2.90 15.46 -11.70
CA VAL A 164 -3.25 16.49 -12.67
C VAL A 164 -4.75 16.51 -12.80
N GLU A 165 -5.31 17.71 -12.78
CA GLU A 165 -6.72 17.96 -12.96
C GLU A 165 -6.89 19.15 -13.88
N ILE A 166 -7.86 19.03 -14.79
CA ILE A 166 -8.29 20.10 -15.67
C ILE A 166 -9.79 20.25 -15.56
N GLY A 167 -10.27 21.48 -15.60
CA GLY A 167 -11.68 21.80 -15.50
C GLY A 167 -12.06 23.00 -16.34
N ALA A 168 -13.31 23.00 -16.81
CA ALA A 168 -13.94 24.11 -17.49
C ALA A 168 -15.35 24.28 -16.94
N GLN A 169 -15.68 25.50 -16.50
CA GLN A 169 -17.02 25.83 -16.03
C GLN A 169 -17.50 27.12 -16.68
N GLY A 170 -18.77 27.18 -17.06
CA GLY A 170 -19.32 28.38 -17.68
C GLY A 170 -20.72 28.17 -18.24
N GLY A 171 -21.13 29.10 -19.09
CA GLY A 171 -22.41 29.03 -19.79
C GLY A 171 -23.12 30.39 -19.80
N ASN A 172 -24.40 30.36 -20.14
CA ASN A 172 -25.28 31.51 -20.11
C ASN A 172 -26.51 31.21 -19.24
N ASP A 173 -27.51 32.08 -19.30
CA ASP A 173 -28.72 31.93 -18.48
C ASP A 173 -29.51 30.68 -18.82
N LYS A 174 -29.46 30.23 -20.08
CA LYS A 174 -30.18 29.04 -20.56
C LYS A 174 -29.39 27.75 -20.43
N THR A 175 -28.06 27.79 -20.49
CA THR A 175 -27.23 26.57 -20.49
C THR A 175 -25.99 26.78 -19.66
N LYS A 176 -25.82 25.95 -18.64
CA LYS A 176 -24.69 25.98 -17.71
C LYS A 176 -24.00 24.63 -17.76
N PHE A 177 -22.68 24.64 -17.89
CA PHE A 177 -21.88 23.43 -17.95
C PHE A 177 -20.71 23.45 -16.97
N TYR A 178 -20.35 22.26 -16.51
CA TYR A 178 -19.10 21.96 -15.84
C TYR A 178 -18.54 20.67 -16.42
N ILE A 179 -17.29 20.71 -16.87
CA ILE A 179 -16.57 19.57 -17.43
C ILE A 179 -15.23 19.49 -16.72
N SER A 180 -14.86 18.31 -16.24
CA SER A 180 -13.54 18.09 -15.65
C SER A 180 -12.94 16.75 -16.05
N GLY A 181 -11.63 16.66 -15.92
CA GLY A 181 -10.85 15.45 -16.09
C GLY A 181 -9.70 15.43 -15.11
N PHE A 182 -9.38 14.24 -14.59
CA PHE A 182 -8.29 14.07 -13.64
C PHE A 182 -7.48 12.81 -13.91
N MET A 183 -6.24 12.83 -13.46
CA MET A 183 -5.29 11.72 -13.50
C MET A 183 -4.45 11.75 -12.23
N ASN A 184 -4.50 10.68 -11.43
CA ASN A 184 -3.71 10.52 -10.22
C ASN A 184 -2.89 9.24 -10.32
N SER A 185 -1.61 9.33 -9.99
CA SER A 185 -0.70 8.20 -9.89
C SER A 185 0.02 8.26 -8.57
N GLN A 186 0.05 7.14 -7.86
CA GLN A 186 0.69 6.99 -6.56
C GLN A 186 1.43 5.65 -6.54
N ASP A 187 2.74 5.71 -6.44
CA ASP A 187 3.52 4.56 -6.01
C ASP A 187 3.40 4.42 -4.48
N GLY A 188 3.44 3.19 -3.99
CA GLY A 188 3.50 2.91 -2.55
C GLY A 188 4.94 2.82 -2.08
N ILE A 189 5.20 3.23 -0.82
CA ILE A 189 6.51 3.06 -0.18
C ILE A 189 6.88 1.59 0.02
N LEU A 190 5.90 0.68 0.04
CA LEU A 190 6.14 -0.76 0.02
C LEU A 190 6.32 -1.22 -1.44
N VAL A 191 7.41 -1.94 -1.72
CA VAL A 191 7.71 -2.42 -3.07
C VAL A 191 6.53 -3.21 -3.63
N GLY A 192 6.16 -2.88 -4.87
CA GLY A 192 5.10 -3.59 -5.59
C GLY A 192 3.69 -3.03 -5.41
N ASN A 193 3.47 -2.06 -4.50
CA ASN A 193 2.23 -1.31 -4.38
C ASN A 193 2.18 -0.14 -5.36
N LYS A 194 1.10 -0.04 -6.14
CA LYS A 194 0.82 1.08 -7.06
C LYS A 194 -0.68 1.34 -7.14
N PHE A 195 -1.07 2.60 -7.23
CA PHE A 195 -2.44 3.04 -7.39
C PHE A 195 -2.49 4.11 -8.49
N LYS A 196 -3.35 3.91 -9.48
CA LYS A 196 -3.63 4.89 -10.53
C LYS A 196 -5.12 5.04 -10.68
N ARG A 197 -5.59 6.28 -10.84
CA ARG A 197 -6.97 6.56 -11.20
C ARG A 197 -7.03 7.69 -12.20
N ALA A 198 -7.97 7.58 -13.13
CA ALA A 198 -8.29 8.63 -14.06
C ALA A 198 -9.80 8.70 -14.21
N GLY A 199 -10.31 9.89 -14.48
CA GLY A 199 -11.74 10.05 -14.67
C GLY A 199 -12.10 11.35 -15.34
N ALA A 200 -13.37 11.44 -15.69
CA ALA A 200 -13.98 12.59 -16.31
C ALA A 200 -15.39 12.80 -15.76
N ARG A 201 -15.78 14.08 -15.69
CA ARG A 201 -17.12 14.49 -15.25
C ARG A 201 -17.72 15.48 -16.23
N VAL A 202 -19.02 15.35 -16.46
CA VAL A 202 -19.83 16.31 -17.22
C VAL A 202 -21.11 16.57 -16.47
N ASN A 203 -21.33 17.83 -16.10
CA ASN A 203 -22.58 18.34 -15.54
C ASN A 203 -23.12 19.41 -16.49
N LEU A 204 -24.36 19.25 -16.96
CA LEU A 204 -25.03 20.17 -17.88
C LEU A 204 -26.44 20.45 -17.38
N ASP A 205 -26.77 21.72 -17.19
CA ASP A 205 -28.12 22.18 -16.88
C ASP A 205 -28.61 23.09 -18.02
N ASN A 206 -29.84 22.83 -18.50
CA ASN A 206 -30.46 23.58 -19.59
C ASN A 206 -31.89 24.00 -19.25
N GLU A 207 -32.15 25.31 -19.31
CA GLU A 207 -33.49 25.88 -19.29
C GLU A 207 -34.01 25.97 -20.72
N VAL A 208 -34.69 24.90 -21.17
CA VAL A 208 -35.22 24.80 -22.54
C VAL A 208 -36.26 25.90 -22.75
N ASN A 209 -37.12 26.10 -21.76
CA ASN A 209 -38.12 27.17 -21.68
C ASN A 209 -38.60 27.33 -20.22
N ASN A 210 -39.54 28.24 -19.97
CA ASN A 210 -40.00 28.58 -18.61
C ASN A 210 -40.66 27.41 -17.85
N TRP A 211 -41.07 26.34 -18.53
CA TRP A 211 -41.73 25.20 -17.89
C TRP A 211 -40.89 23.91 -17.91
N LEU A 212 -39.83 23.83 -18.72
CA LEU A 212 -38.97 22.66 -18.86
C LEU A 212 -37.51 22.99 -18.56
N LYS A 213 -36.96 22.33 -17.54
CA LYS A 213 -35.53 22.32 -17.21
C LYS A 213 -35.00 20.89 -17.31
N LEU A 214 -33.89 20.74 -18.01
CA LEU A 214 -33.20 19.46 -18.18
C LEU A 214 -31.84 19.53 -17.49
N GLY A 215 -31.51 18.50 -16.72
CA GLY A 215 -30.22 18.33 -16.08
C GLY A 215 -29.58 17.00 -16.49
N PHE A 216 -28.29 17.02 -16.77
CA PHE A 216 -27.49 15.86 -17.11
C PHE A 216 -26.23 15.83 -16.25
N ASN A 217 -25.93 14.67 -15.67
CA ASN A 217 -24.77 14.45 -14.82
C ASN A 217 -24.17 13.08 -15.17
N LEU A 218 -22.90 13.10 -15.58
CA LEU A 218 -22.14 11.92 -15.94
C LEU A 218 -20.79 11.96 -15.23
N ALA A 219 -20.43 10.84 -14.61
CA ALA A 219 -19.12 10.64 -14.01
C ALA A 219 -18.57 9.28 -14.45
N LEU A 220 -17.35 9.28 -14.99
CA LEU A 220 -16.64 8.08 -15.41
C LEU A 220 -15.30 8.02 -14.69
N THR A 221 -15.03 6.91 -14.01
CA THR A 221 -13.76 6.70 -13.31
C THR A 221 -13.21 5.32 -13.63
N ARG A 222 -11.90 5.25 -13.90
CA ARG A 222 -11.14 4.01 -14.03
C ARG A 222 -10.05 3.99 -12.98
N ILE A 223 -9.97 2.89 -12.24
CA ILE A 223 -8.96 2.67 -11.21
C ILE A 223 -8.15 1.42 -11.56
N GLU A 224 -6.83 1.58 -11.57
CA GLU A 224 -5.87 0.48 -11.64
C GLU A 224 -5.10 0.39 -10.33
N ARG A 225 -5.16 -0.78 -9.70
CA ARG A 225 -4.50 -1.02 -8.41
C ARG A 225 -3.63 -2.25 -8.51
N LYS A 226 -2.41 -2.10 -8.04
CA LYS A 226 -1.54 -3.23 -7.71
C LYS A 226 -1.30 -3.17 -6.21
N ARG A 227 -1.79 -4.17 -5.49
CA ARG A 227 -1.58 -4.31 -4.05
C ARG A 227 -0.82 -5.59 -3.79
N VAL A 228 0.13 -5.51 -2.88
CA VAL A 228 0.73 -6.68 -2.24
C VAL A 228 -0.40 -7.46 -1.52
N PRO A 229 -0.48 -8.80 -1.62
CA PRO A 229 -1.48 -9.62 -0.93
C PRO A 229 -1.34 -9.52 0.61
N ASP A 230 -2.42 -9.77 1.35
CA ASP A 230 -2.41 -9.74 2.83
C ASP A 230 -1.70 -10.98 3.44
N ASP A 231 -1.31 -10.90 4.71
CA ASP A 231 -0.17 -11.56 5.40
C ASP A 231 -0.09 -13.10 5.44
N ASN A 232 -1.01 -13.85 4.80
CA ASN A 232 -1.12 -15.31 4.97
C ASN A 232 -0.52 -16.14 3.81
N GLN A 233 0.38 -15.57 3.00
CA GLN A 233 0.83 -16.22 1.74
C GLN A 233 2.35 -16.23 1.45
N PHE A 234 3.25 -15.80 2.35
CA PHE A 234 4.69 -15.63 2.01
C PHE A 234 4.94 -14.68 0.82
N THR A 235 4.00 -13.78 0.54
CA THR A 235 3.99 -12.87 -0.63
C THR A 235 4.12 -11.39 -0.26
N THR A 236 4.15 -11.05 1.04
CA THR A 236 4.36 -9.66 1.45
C THR A 236 5.86 -9.34 1.41
N PRO A 237 6.30 -8.20 0.84
CA PRO A 237 7.70 -7.82 0.88
C PRO A 237 8.25 -7.75 2.30
N MET A 238 7.41 -7.48 3.30
CA MET A 238 7.84 -7.47 4.71
C MET A 238 8.29 -8.85 5.22
N GLN A 239 7.80 -9.96 4.67
CA GLN A 239 8.26 -11.30 5.08
C GLN A 239 9.72 -11.58 4.67
N ILE A 240 10.33 -10.72 3.84
CA ILE A 240 11.75 -10.83 3.49
C ILE A 240 12.69 -10.65 4.67
N VAL A 241 12.24 -9.98 5.75
CA VAL A 241 13.01 -9.85 7.00
C VAL A 241 13.23 -11.18 7.73
N ALA A 242 12.49 -12.24 7.37
CA ALA A 242 12.73 -13.59 7.89
C ALA A 242 13.97 -14.27 7.26
N LEU A 243 14.52 -13.69 6.19
CA LEU A 243 15.77 -14.15 5.62
C LEU A 243 16.95 -13.72 6.49
N ALA A 244 17.97 -14.57 6.59
CA ALA A 244 19.19 -14.19 7.27
C ALA A 244 19.87 -13.05 6.49
N PRO A 245 20.46 -12.05 7.15
CA PRO A 245 21.19 -10.95 6.50
C PRO A 245 22.35 -11.45 5.62
N ILE A 246 22.94 -12.60 5.94
CA ILE A 246 23.97 -13.27 5.13
C ILE A 246 23.44 -13.90 3.83
N THR A 247 22.13 -13.95 3.62
CA THR A 247 21.52 -14.53 2.41
C THR A 247 21.67 -13.55 1.26
N PRO A 248 22.27 -13.90 0.10
CA PRO A 248 22.41 -12.96 -1.01
C PRO A 248 21.08 -12.73 -1.75
N VAL A 249 20.94 -11.57 -2.39
CA VAL A 249 19.80 -11.27 -3.28
C VAL A 249 19.89 -12.05 -4.58
N ARG A 250 21.12 -12.30 -5.07
CA ARG A 250 21.40 -13.04 -6.30
C ARG A 250 22.38 -14.17 -6.04
N ASP A 251 22.21 -15.28 -6.76
CA ASP A 251 23.17 -16.37 -6.75
C ASP A 251 24.44 -16.02 -7.54
N GLN A 252 25.42 -16.92 -7.53
CA GLN A 252 26.69 -16.75 -8.24
C GLN A 252 26.53 -16.68 -9.78
N ALA A 253 25.40 -17.14 -10.32
CA ALA A 253 25.05 -17.04 -11.74
C ALA A 253 24.31 -15.73 -12.08
N GLY A 254 24.07 -14.86 -11.09
CA GLY A 254 23.36 -13.59 -11.25
C GLY A 254 21.84 -13.70 -11.25
N ASN A 255 21.26 -14.90 -11.07
CA ASN A 255 19.83 -15.08 -10.92
C ASN A 255 19.38 -14.64 -9.52
N LEU A 256 18.11 -14.28 -9.35
CA LEU A 256 17.58 -14.06 -7.99
C LEU A 256 17.75 -15.33 -7.17
N TYR A 257 18.36 -15.19 -5.99
CA TYR A 257 18.67 -16.34 -5.14
C TYR A 257 17.38 -17.07 -4.77
N ASP A 258 17.33 -18.38 -5.02
CA ASP A 258 16.12 -19.20 -5.05
C ASP A 258 15.48 -19.39 -3.66
N ARG A 259 14.83 -18.34 -3.19
CA ARG A 259 13.78 -18.38 -2.17
C ARG A 259 12.60 -17.61 -2.72
N HIS A 260 11.40 -18.19 -2.62
CA HIS A 260 10.13 -17.62 -3.07
C HIS A 260 9.97 -16.14 -2.66
N ILE A 261 10.52 -15.78 -1.51
CA ILE A 261 10.46 -14.44 -0.90
C ILE A 261 11.37 -13.41 -1.60
N VAL A 262 12.54 -13.79 -2.12
CA VAL A 262 13.46 -12.86 -2.84
C VAL A 262 12.90 -12.48 -4.20
N GLN A 263 12.06 -13.32 -4.81
CA GLN A 263 11.38 -13.03 -6.08
C GLN A 263 10.43 -11.82 -5.99
N LEU A 264 10.03 -11.40 -4.78
CA LEU A 264 9.22 -10.20 -4.57
C LEU A 264 9.97 -8.91 -4.98
N LEU A 265 11.30 -8.94 -5.01
CA LEU A 265 12.16 -7.82 -5.42
C LEU A 265 12.38 -7.73 -6.94
N ARG A 266 11.86 -8.67 -7.73
CA ARG A 266 12.11 -8.80 -9.19
C ARG A 266 11.72 -7.58 -10.04
N LYS A 267 10.99 -6.61 -9.47
CA LYS A 267 10.53 -5.39 -10.17
C LYS A 267 11.31 -4.12 -9.81
N ARG A 268 12.44 -4.25 -9.11
CA ARG A 268 13.44 -3.19 -9.02
C ARG A 268 14.29 -3.14 -10.28
#